data_AF-A0A660RSX4-F1
#
_entry.id   AF-A0A660RSX4-F1
#
_cell.length_a   1.000
_cell.length_b   1.000
_cell.length_c   1.000
_cell.angle_alpha   90.00
_cell.angle_beta   90.00
_cell.angle_gamma   90.00
#
_symmetry.space_group_name_H-M   'P 1'
#
loop_
_entity.id
_entity.type
_entity.pdbx_description
1 polymer ?
#
loop_
_entity_poly.entity_id
_entity_poly.type
_entity_poly.pdbx_seq_one_letter_code
_entity_poly.pdbx_strand_id
1 'polypeptide(L)' 'MQTFDQNIVRLFEQGVIDEETSMAYASSRASVRQGIDQVKARRGEKTSDIDELSIDMDWGKSI' A
#
# COMPACT_ATOMS: atom_id res chain seq x y z
N MET A 1 -24.53 -1.67 -3.16
CA MET A 1 -24.22 -2.75 -2.19
C MET A 1 -22.72 -2.74 -1.97
N GLN A 2 -22.26 -2.74 -0.73
CA GLN A 2 -20.84 -2.70 -0.39
C GLN A 2 -20.49 -4.00 0.36
N THR A 3 -19.34 -4.59 0.06
CA THR A 3 -18.85 -5.77 0.81
C THR A 3 -18.25 -5.35 2.13
N PHE A 4 -18.12 -6.31 3.06
CA PHE A 4 -17.45 -6.08 4.33
C PHE A 4 -16.00 -5.61 4.13
N ASP A 5 -15.25 -6.27 3.23
CA ASP A 5 -13.86 -5.93 2.90
C ASP A 5 -13.72 -4.51 2.31
N GLN A 6 -14.67 -4.07 1.49
CA GLN A 6 -14.71 -2.67 1.00
C GLN A 6 -14.91 -1.68 2.15
N ASN A 7 -15.65 -2.07 3.20
CA ASN A 7 -15.82 -1.23 4.38
C ASN A 7 -14.55 -1.14 5.23
N ILE A 8 -13.82 -2.26 5.37
CA ILE A 8 -12.51 -2.26 6.05
C ILE A 8 -11.56 -1.28 5.38
N VAL A 9 -11.42 -1.33 4.05
CA VAL A 9 -10.54 -0.43 3.29
C VAL A 9 -10.94 1.03 3.48
N ARG A 10 -12.25 1.33 3.54
CA ARG A 10 -12.75 2.69 3.80
C ARG A 10 -12.43 3.18 5.21
N LEU A 11 -12.55 2.33 6.22
CA LEU A 11 -12.20 2.67 7.61
C LEU A 11 -10.70 2.92 7.76
N PHE A 12 -9.87 2.13 7.07
CA PHE A 12 -8.43 2.37 6.98
C PHE A 12 -8.11 3.72 6.28
N GLU A 13 -8.80 4.02 5.18
CA GLU A 13 -8.70 5.30 4.46
C GLU A 13 -9.11 6.51 5.31
N GLN A 14 -10.01 6.32 6.28
CA GLN A 14 -10.41 7.34 7.25
C GLN A 14 -9.48 7.40 8.48
N GLY A 15 -8.53 6.47 8.61
CA GLY A 15 -7.63 6.38 9.76
C GLY A 15 -8.31 5.89 11.04
N VAL A 16 -9.48 5.24 10.93
CA VAL A 16 -10.23 4.71 12.09
C VAL A 16 -9.60 3.41 12.61
N ILE A 17 -8.98 2.64 11.72
CA ILE A 17 -8.28 1.38 12.02
C ILE A 17 -6.93 1.36 11.32
N ASP A 18 -6.00 0.56 11.84
CA ASP A 18 -4.69 0.33 11.24
C ASP A 18 -4.72 -0.86 10.24
N GLU A 19 -3.59 -1.07 9.57
CA GLU A 19 -3.43 -2.16 8.61
C GLU A 19 -3.49 -3.54 9.29
N GLU A 20 -2.93 -3.68 10.49
CA GLU A 20 -2.97 -4.92 11.26
C GLU A 20 -4.41 -5.35 11.54
N THR A 21 -5.22 -4.43 12.07
CA THR A 21 -6.65 -4.64 12.32
C THR A 21 -7.39 -4.94 11.01
N SER A 22 -7.09 -4.21 9.94
CA SER A 22 -7.70 -4.44 8.64
C SER A 22 -7.43 -5.86 8.12
N MET A 23 -6.21 -6.36 8.27
CA MET A 23 -5.79 -7.69 7.82
C MET A 23 -6.25 -8.83 8.74
N ALA A 24 -6.46 -8.55 10.02
CA ALA A 24 -6.99 -9.50 10.99
C ALA A 24 -8.45 -9.87 10.69
N TYR A 25 -9.27 -8.88 10.30
CA TYR A 25 -10.71 -9.05 10.08
C TYR A 25 -11.11 -9.19 8.60
N ALA A 26 -10.16 -9.15 7.66
CA ALA A 26 -10.45 -9.32 6.24
C ALA A 26 -11.07 -10.69 5.92
N SER A 27 -12.17 -10.69 5.16
CA SER A 27 -12.76 -11.91 4.60
C SER A 27 -11.87 -12.46 3.48
N SER A 28 -11.38 -11.56 2.61
CA SER A 28 -10.33 -11.83 1.63
C SER A 28 -9.12 -10.93 1.89
N ARG A 29 -8.07 -11.50 2.50
CA ARG A 29 -6.81 -10.79 2.77
C ARG A 29 -6.18 -10.20 1.51
N ALA A 30 -6.26 -10.89 0.38
CA ALA A 30 -5.70 -10.41 -0.89
C ALA A 30 -6.43 -9.14 -1.37
N SER A 31 -7.76 -9.12 -1.29
CA SER A 31 -8.57 -7.98 -1.72
C SER A 31 -8.39 -6.77 -0.80
N VAL A 32 -8.36 -6.98 0.52
CA VAL A 32 -8.13 -5.90 1.49
C VAL A 32 -6.73 -5.33 1.35
N ARG A 33 -5.70 -6.17 1.20
CA ARG A 33 -4.31 -5.73 0.99
C ARG A 33 -4.19 -4.85 -0.26
N GLN A 34 -4.76 -5.27 -1.38
CA GLN A 34 -4.77 -4.47 -2.61
C GLN A 34 -5.48 -3.12 -2.41
N GLY A 35 -6.58 -3.09 -1.65
CA GLY A 35 -7.27 -1.85 -1.33
C GLY A 35 -6.45 -0.91 -0.45
N ILE A 36 -5.76 -1.46 0.57
CA ILE A 36 -4.85 -0.72 1.44
C ILE A 36 -3.69 -0.12 0.63
N ASP A 37 -3.08 -0.90 -0.27
CA ASP A 37 -1.99 -0.44 -1.12
C ASP A 37 -2.44 0.75 -2.00
N GLN A 38 -3.66 0.71 -2.53
CA GLN A 38 -4.24 1.83 -3.29
C GLN A 38 -4.50 3.07 -2.42
N VAL A 39 -4.88 2.89 -1.16
CA VAL A 39 -5.05 4.00 -0.21
C VAL A 39 -3.70 4.65 0.10
N LYS A 40 -2.68 3.85 0.43
CA LYS A 40 -1.32 4.34 0.69
C LYS A 40 -0.73 5.08 -0.50
N ALA A 41 -0.88 4.52 -1.71
CA ALA A 41 -0.46 5.16 -2.95
C ALA A 41 -1.14 6.52 -3.16
N ARG A 42 -2.45 6.64 -2.88
CA ARG A 42 -3.19 7.92 -2.97
C ARG A 42 -2.74 8.95 -1.94
N ARG A 43 -2.28 8.51 -0.77
CA ARG A 43 -1.75 9.39 0.28
C ARG A 43 -0.30 9.83 0.04
N GLY A 44 0.38 9.25 -0.95
CA GLY A 44 1.82 9.46 -1.15
C GLY A 44 2.67 8.78 -0.07
N GLU A 45 2.10 7.83 0.66
CA GLU A 45 2.85 6.98 1.60
C GLU A 45 3.68 5.98 0.79
N LYS A 46 4.95 5.82 1.16
CA LYS A 46 5.85 4.86 0.52
C LYS A 46 5.23 3.47 0.62
N THR A 47 4.85 2.91 -0.52
CA THR A 47 4.36 1.53 -0.64
C THR A 47 5.51 0.52 -0.76
N SER A 48 6.75 1.00 -0.77
CA SER A 48 7.98 0.21 -0.84
C SER A 48 9.15 0.99 -0.23
N ASP A 49 10.10 0.28 0.38
CA ASP A 49 11.35 0.85 0.92
C ASP A 49 12.40 1.16 -0.17
N ILE A 50 12.04 1.06 -1.47
CA ILE A 50 12.92 1.41 -2.58
C ILE A 50 13.01 2.95 -2.64
N ASP A 51 14.00 3.50 -1.94
CA ASP A 51 14.29 4.94 -1.92
C ASP A 51 15.23 5.38 -3.05
N GLU A 52 16.13 4.49 -3.48
CA GLU A 52 17.20 4.80 -4.42
C GLU A 52 17.07 3.97 -5.70
N LEU A 53 16.12 4.36 -6.55
CA LEU A 53 16.16 3.99 -7.96
C LEU A 53 16.78 5.14 -8.77
N SER A 54 18.07 5.39 -8.56
CA SER A 54 18.84 6.36 -9.34
C SER A 54 19.56 5.68 -10.50
N ILE A 55 19.60 6.34 -11.65
CA ILE A 55 20.48 5.94 -12.76
C ILE A 55 21.91 6.09 -12.27
N ASP A 56 22.66 4.99 -12.29
CA ASP A 56 24.10 5.02 -12.02
C ASP A 56 24.80 5.77 -13.16
N MET A 57 25.19 7.02 -12.89
CA MET A 57 25.84 7.91 -13.85
C MET A 57 27.31 7.54 -14.13
N ASP A 58 27.88 6.59 -13.37
CA ASP A 58 29.23 6.07 -13.56
C ASP A 58 29.25 4.72 -14.32
N TRP A 59 28.07 4.19 -14.64
CA TRP A 59 27.93 3.02 -15.49
C TRP A 59 28.42 3.34 -16.92
N GLY A 60 29.61 2.86 -17.26
CA GLY A 60 30.23 3.02 -18.59
C GLY A 60 31.40 4.01 -18.67
N LYS A 61 31.86 4.61 -17.56
CA LYS A 61 33.03 5.52 -17.57
C LYS A 61 34.40 4.85 -17.40
N SER A 62 34.49 3.54 -17.62
CA SER A 62 35.80 2.86 -17.68
C SER A 62 36.17 2.52 -19.12
N ILE A 63 37.24 3.18 -19.57
CA ILE A 63 38.05 3.01 -20.80
C ILE A 63 37.66 3.91 -21.98
#